data_AF-N9W7B0-F1
#
_entry.id   AF-N9W7B0-F1
#
_cell.length_a   1.000
_cell.length_b   1.000
_cell.length_c   1.000
_cell.angle_alpha   90.00
_cell.angle_beta   90.00
_cell.angle_gamma   90.00
#
_symmetry.space_group_name_H-M   'P 1'
#
loop_
_entity.id
_entity.type
_entity.pdbx_description
1 polymer ?
#
loop_
_entity_poly.entity_id
_entity_poly.type
_entity_poly.pdbx_seq_one_letter_code
_entity_poly.pdbx_strand_id
1 'polypeptide(L)'
;MTLDNQTLIFNLDKTFNLFNLSAKQFDTDNARSFTFQFIQNNTPFNLSSINVSVGGIKPDGKKIFNDVQIIDSTNGIVELDLTSQMLAVNGVLKLEFIFMKDNIRLSSYPF
;
A
#
# COMPACT_ATOMS: atom_id res chain seq x y z
N MET A 1 9.67 8.42 15.26
CA MET A 1 8.82 9.56 14.85
C MET A 1 7.89 9.01 13.78
N THR A 2 6.76 8.46 14.22
CA THR A 2 5.68 7.97 13.36
C THR A 2 5.10 9.18 12.63
N LEU A 3 5.07 9.13 11.30
CA LEU A 3 4.21 10.04 10.54
C LEU A 3 2.78 9.62 10.90
N ASP A 4 2.11 10.49 11.64
CA ASP A 4 0.68 10.65 11.88
C ASP A 4 -0.21 9.42 11.64
N ASN A 5 -1.02 9.07 12.65
CA ASN A 5 -2.14 8.11 12.62
C ASN A 5 -3.27 8.51 11.62
N GLN A 6 -2.94 9.11 10.48
CA GLN A 6 -3.89 9.52 9.46
C GLN A 6 -4.12 8.37 8.49
N THR A 7 -5.37 7.96 8.36
CA THR A 7 -5.80 7.06 7.31
C THR A 7 -5.84 7.81 5.97
N LEU A 8 -5.08 7.34 4.99
CA LEU A 8 -5.03 7.87 3.64
C LEU A 8 -6.17 7.29 2.80
N ILE A 9 -6.98 8.13 2.18
CA ILE A 9 -8.06 7.67 1.30
C ILE A 9 -7.50 7.28 -0.06
N PHE A 10 -7.69 6.02 -0.44
CA PHE A 10 -7.29 5.48 -1.73
C PHE A 10 -8.55 5.22 -2.57
N ASN A 11 -8.73 5.98 -3.65
CA ASN A 11 -9.93 5.90 -4.48
C ASN A 11 -9.71 4.97 -5.67
N LEU A 12 -10.49 3.88 -5.73
CA LEU A 12 -10.42 2.83 -6.75
C LEU A 12 -11.10 3.22 -8.07
N ASP A 13 -11.85 4.33 -8.11
CA ASP A 13 -12.43 4.88 -9.34
C ASP A 13 -11.42 5.74 -10.11
N LYS A 14 -10.26 6.06 -9.49
CA LYS A 14 -9.21 6.86 -10.11
C LYS A 14 -8.14 5.97 -10.74
N THR A 15 -7.63 6.43 -11.88
CA THR A 15 -6.50 5.79 -12.57
C THR A 15 -5.17 5.96 -11.82
N PHE A 16 -5.08 6.96 -10.94
CA PHE A 16 -3.90 7.22 -10.11
C PHE A 16 -4.30 7.96 -8.82
N ASN A 17 -3.70 7.56 -7.69
CA ASN A 17 -3.81 8.27 -6.42
C ASN A 17 -2.45 8.89 -6.09
N LEU A 18 -2.38 10.20 -5.89
CA LEU A 18 -1.12 10.88 -5.56
C LEU A 18 -1.02 11.08 -4.05
N PHE A 19 0.03 10.52 -3.45
CA PHE A 19 0.37 10.77 -2.04
C PHE A 19 1.78 11.35 -1.92
N ASN A 20 1.95 12.31 -1.02
CA ASN A 20 3.28 12.85 -0.68
C ASN A 20 3.80 12.14 0.57
N LEU A 21 4.26 10.89 0.40
CA LEU A 21 4.76 10.05 1.49
C LEU A 21 6.28 10.01 1.48
N SER A 22 6.89 10.02 2.67
CA SER A 22 8.35 9.96 2.81
C SER A 22 8.77 8.98 3.91
N ALA A 23 9.86 8.26 3.62
CA ALA A 23 10.47 7.31 4.53
C ALA A 23 11.99 7.49 4.55
N LYS A 24 12.62 7.16 5.67
CA LYS A 24 14.07 7.22 5.82
C LYS A 24 14.68 5.94 5.24
N GLN A 25 15.75 6.08 4.46
CA GLN A 25 16.54 4.92 4.02
C GLN A 25 17.13 4.21 5.25
N PHE A 26 17.16 2.88 5.23
CA PHE A 26 17.64 2.04 6.34
C PHE A 26 16.92 2.29 7.68
N ASP A 27 15.65 2.68 7.65
CA ASP A 27 14.81 2.68 8.86
C ASP A 27 14.51 1.21 9.22
N THR A 28 15.32 0.64 10.13
CA THR A 28 15.22 -0.76 10.57
C THR A 28 14.57 -0.92 11.93
N ASP A 29 14.53 0.15 12.73
CA ASP A 29 14.27 0.05 14.18
C ASP A 29 12.86 0.53 14.58
N ASN A 30 12.05 1.00 13.62
CA ASN A 30 10.62 1.27 13.77
C ASN A 30 9.99 1.20 12.38
N ALA A 31 9.33 0.08 12.05
CA ALA A 31 8.65 -0.10 10.77
C ALA A 31 7.71 1.10 10.55
N ARG A 32 7.98 1.90 9.52
CA ARG A 32 7.04 2.93 9.09
C ARG A 32 5.91 2.22 8.40
N SER A 33 4.72 2.36 8.94
CA SER A 33 3.51 1.91 8.30
C SER A 33 2.73 3.08 7.73
N PHE A 34 1.95 2.82 6.69
CA PHE A 34 0.94 3.74 6.18
C PHE A 34 -0.40 3.06 6.20
N THR A 35 -1.37 3.67 6.87
CA THR A 35 -2.75 3.18 6.86
C THR A 35 -3.51 3.76 5.69
N PHE A 36 -4.16 2.91 4.90
CA PHE A 36 -5.02 3.30 3.79
C PHE A 36 -6.45 2.81 4.01
N GLN A 37 -7.43 3.60 3.57
CA GLN A 37 -8.80 3.16 3.38
C GLN A 37 -9.13 3.16 1.90
N PHE A 38 -9.50 1.99 1.38
CA PHE A 38 -9.99 1.87 0.02
C PHE A 38 -11.45 2.33 -0.07
N ILE A 39 -11.73 3.19 -1.05
CA ILE A 39 -13.08 3.61 -1.39
C ILE A 39 -13.37 3.35 -2.87
N GLN A 40 -14.61 3.00 -3.17
CA GLN A 40 -15.14 2.89 -4.52
C GLN A 40 -16.53 3.51 -4.54
N ASN A 41 -16.83 4.33 -5.53
CA ASN A 41 -18.05 5.13 -5.62
C ASN A 41 -18.35 5.89 -4.32
N ASN A 42 -17.32 6.53 -3.73
CA ASN A 42 -17.37 7.23 -2.45
C ASN A 42 -17.83 6.39 -1.23
N THR A 43 -17.80 5.07 -1.33
CA THR A 43 -18.17 4.14 -0.25
C THR A 43 -16.97 3.29 0.16
N PRO A 44 -16.80 2.93 1.45
CA PRO A 44 -15.77 1.97 1.87
C PRO A 44 -15.83 0.68 1.05
N PHE A 45 -14.67 0.23 0.57
CA PHE A 45 -14.57 -0.97 -0.26
C PHE A 45 -14.36 -2.22 0.60
N ASN A 46 -15.31 -3.16 0.56
CA ASN A 46 -15.25 -4.37 1.38
C ASN A 46 -14.20 -5.38 0.84
N LEU A 47 -13.32 -5.83 1.72
CA LEU A 47 -12.22 -6.76 1.45
C LEU A 47 -12.45 -8.19 1.96
N SER A 48 -13.63 -8.54 2.50
CA SER A 48 -13.84 -9.82 3.21
C SER A 48 -13.59 -11.09 2.36
N SER A 49 -13.53 -10.97 1.04
CA SER A 49 -13.15 -12.06 0.12
C SER A 49 -11.99 -11.71 -0.81
N ILE A 50 -11.23 -10.67 -0.46
CA ILE A 50 -10.16 -10.11 -1.28
C ILE A 50 -8.89 -10.00 -0.45
N ASN A 51 -7.82 -10.58 -0.96
CA ASN A 51 -6.48 -10.36 -0.45
C ASN A 51 -5.89 -9.14 -1.13
N VAL A 52 -5.14 -8.35 -0.38
CA VAL A 52 -4.42 -7.18 -0.90
C VAL A 52 -2.93 -7.40 -0.67
N SER A 53 -2.14 -7.09 -1.69
CA SER A 53 -0.68 -7.04 -1.61
C SER A 53 -0.20 -5.72 -2.21
N VAL A 54 1.04 -5.34 -1.95
CA VAL A 54 1.72 -4.23 -2.62
C VAL A 54 2.86 -4.77 -3.49
N GLY A 55 2.97 -4.26 -4.71
CA GLY A 55 4.06 -4.56 -5.63
C GLY A 55 4.68 -3.29 -6.17
N GLY A 56 5.89 -3.39 -6.70
CA GLY A 56 6.52 -2.21 -7.28
C GLY A 56 7.94 -2.40 -7.79
N ILE A 57 8.52 -1.30 -8.25
CA ILE A 57 9.91 -1.21 -8.72
C ILE A 57 10.63 -0.14 -7.92
N LYS A 58 11.77 -0.52 -7.34
CA LYS A 58 12.66 0.37 -6.61
C LYS A 58 13.51 1.24 -7.56
N PRO A 59 14.16 2.31 -7.07
CA PRO A 59 15.07 3.12 -7.87
C PRO A 59 16.21 2.34 -8.55
N ASP A 60 16.67 1.25 -7.92
CA ASP A 60 17.71 0.35 -8.46
C ASP A 60 17.17 -0.66 -9.51
N GLY A 61 15.90 -0.55 -9.90
CA GLY A 61 15.25 -1.43 -10.87
C GLY A 61 14.80 -2.79 -10.31
N LYS A 62 15.08 -3.10 -9.04
CA LYS A 62 14.63 -4.36 -8.45
C LYS A 62 13.13 -4.31 -8.13
N LYS A 63 12.47 -5.44 -8.37
CA LYS A 63 11.06 -5.64 -8.01
C LYS A 63 10.93 -5.94 -6.53
N ILE A 64 9.80 -5.54 -5.95
CA ILE A 64 9.37 -5.87 -4.59
C ILE A 64 7.93 -6.38 -4.63
N PHE A 65 7.59 -7.21 -3.65
CA PHE A 65 6.23 -7.71 -3.46
C PHE A 65 6.05 -8.10 -2.00
N ASN A 66 5.08 -7.47 -1.32
CA ASN A 66 4.79 -7.72 0.08
C ASN A 66 3.28 -7.84 0.26
N ASP A 67 2.84 -8.64 1.22
CA ASP A 67 1.46 -8.59 1.69
C ASP A 67 1.22 -7.32 2.51
N VAL A 68 -0.04 -6.87 2.55
CA VAL A 68 -0.47 -5.77 3.43
C VAL A 68 -1.36 -6.33 4.52
N GLN A 69 -1.31 -5.72 5.69
CA GLN A 69 -2.14 -6.16 6.80
C GLN A 69 -3.55 -5.57 6.66
N ILE A 70 -4.58 -6.42 6.63
CA ILE A 70 -5.97 -5.96 6.67
C ILE A 70 -6.34 -5.66 8.12
N ILE A 71 -6.67 -4.41 8.41
CA ILE A 71 -7.04 -3.93 9.75
C ILE A 71 -8.56 -4.00 9.95
N ASP A 72 -9.33 -3.57 8.95
CA ASP A 72 -10.78 -3.66 8.91
C ASP A 72 -11.25 -4.03 7.51
N SER A 73 -11.64 -5.29 7.34
CA SER A 73 -12.07 -5.79 6.03
C SER A 73 -13.40 -5.19 5.57
N THR A 74 -14.31 -4.80 6.46
CA THR A 74 -15.63 -4.28 6.07
C THR A 74 -15.51 -2.84 5.58
N ASN A 75 -14.64 -2.07 6.23
CA ASN A 75 -14.39 -0.66 5.89
C ASN A 75 -13.23 -0.44 4.93
N GLY A 76 -12.59 -1.51 4.43
CA GLY A 76 -11.52 -1.44 3.45
C GLY A 76 -10.22 -0.84 3.97
N ILE A 77 -9.93 -1.03 5.27
CA ILE A 77 -8.77 -0.44 5.93
C ILE A 77 -7.61 -1.44 5.95
N VAL A 78 -6.46 -1.02 5.44
CA VAL A 78 -5.22 -1.80 5.42
C VAL A 78 -4.04 -0.98 5.95
N GLU A 79 -3.01 -1.69 6.40
CA GLU A 79 -1.74 -1.13 6.81
C GLU A 79 -0.62 -1.68 5.91
N LEU A 80 0.13 -0.76 5.32
CA LEU A 80 1.32 -1.06 4.51
C LEU A 80 2.58 -0.80 5.34
N ASP A 81 3.25 -1.86 5.74
CA ASP A 81 4.58 -1.78 6.35
C ASP A 81 5.67 -1.65 5.30
N LEU A 82 6.52 -0.63 5.47
CA LEU A 82 7.72 -0.48 4.65
C LEU A 82 8.81 -1.43 5.15
N THR A 83 9.14 -2.44 4.35
CA THR A 83 10.20 -3.39 4.71
C THR A 83 11.59 -2.80 4.48
N SER A 84 12.59 -3.36 5.16
CA SER A 84 13.99 -2.97 4.95
C SER A 84 14.43 -3.11 3.48
N GLN A 85 13.84 -4.03 2.71
CA GLN A 85 14.11 -4.16 1.28
C GLN A 85 13.58 -2.97 0.46
N MET A 86 12.39 -2.46 0.80
CA MET A 86 11.82 -1.25 0.21
C MET A 86 12.69 -0.02 0.55
N LEU A 87 13.21 0.04 1.77
CA LEU A 87 14.01 1.16 2.28
C LEU A 87 15.52 1.02 2.03
N ALA A 88 15.96 0.01 1.28
CA ALA A 88 17.38 -0.26 1.05
C ALA A 88 18.06 0.78 0.12
N VAL A 89 17.30 1.39 -0.78
CA VAL A 89 17.83 2.33 -1.79
C VAL A 89 17.02 3.62 -1.73
N ASN A 90 17.70 4.75 -1.59
CA ASN A 90 17.07 6.06 -1.58
C ASN A 90 16.50 6.42 -2.97
N GLY A 91 15.33 7.05 -2.98
CA GLY A 91 14.66 7.53 -4.19
C GLY A 91 13.17 7.24 -4.17
N VAL A 92 12.54 7.33 -5.34
CA VAL A 92 11.09 7.13 -5.49
C VAL A 92 10.78 5.64 -5.64
N LEU A 93 9.96 5.12 -4.72
CA LEU A 93 9.32 3.81 -4.86
C LEU A 93 8.07 3.97 -5.73
N LYS A 94 8.00 3.23 -6.85
CA LYS A 94 6.79 3.18 -7.68
C LYS A 94 5.98 1.97 -7.27
N LEU A 95 4.86 2.18 -6.58
CA LEU A 95 4.06 1.12 -5.96
C LEU A 95 2.70 0.97 -6.63
N GLU A 96 2.14 -0.23 -6.53
CA GLU A 96 0.75 -0.52 -6.82
C GLU A 96 0.16 -1.42 -5.74
N PHE A 97 -1.08 -1.15 -5.34
CA PHE A 97 -1.88 -2.13 -4.62
C PHE A 97 -2.44 -3.14 -5.62
N ILE A 98 -2.37 -4.43 -5.28
CA ILE A 98 -2.79 -5.55 -6.11
C ILE A 98 -3.89 -6.29 -5.34
N PHE A 99 -5.06 -6.41 -5.96
CA PHE A 99 -6.24 -7.05 -5.37
C PHE A 99 -6.41 -8.44 -5.96
N MET A 100 -6.48 -9.44 -5.10
CA MET A 100 -6.49 -10.86 -5.47
C MET A 100 -7.70 -11.55 -4.84
N LYS A 101 -8.31 -12.48 -5.57
CA LYS A 101 -9.31 -13.41 -5.04
C LYS A 101 -9.03 -14.81 -5.55
N ASP A 102 -8.95 -15.79 -4.66
CA ASP A 102 -8.66 -17.19 -5.00
C ASP A 102 -7.40 -17.34 -5.91
N ASN A 103 -6.35 -16.57 -5.60
CA ASN A 103 -5.09 -16.48 -6.36
C ASN A 103 -5.20 -15.89 -7.78
N ILE A 104 -6.34 -15.29 -8.13
CA ILE A 104 -6.55 -14.56 -9.39
C ILE A 104 -6.46 -13.06 -9.12
N ARG A 105 -5.62 -12.36 -9.90
CA ARG A 105 -5.56 -10.89 -9.88
C ARG A 105 -6.84 -10.31 -10.46
N LEU A 106 -7.57 -9.57 -9.63
CA LEU A 106 -8.76 -8.84 -10.04
C LEU A 106 -8.40 -7.50 -10.67
N SER A 107 -7.52 -6.75 -9.99
CA SER A 107 -7.16 -5.39 -10.39
C SER A 107 -5.87 -4.94 -9.70
N SER A 108 -5.34 -3.80 -10.15
CA SER A 108 -4.23 -3.13 -9.51
C SER A 108 -4.29 -1.63 -9.71
N TYR A 109 -3.80 -0.87 -8.73
CA TYR A 109 -3.87 0.58 -8.75
C TYR A 109 -2.53 1.19 -8.33
N PRO A 110 -1.85 1.92 -9.24
CA PRO A 110 -0.60 2.60 -8.92
C PRO A 110 -0.82 3.84 -8.05
N PHE A 111 0.19 4.17 -7.25
CA PHE A 111 0.25 5.38 -6.42
C PHE A 111 1.68 5.87 -6.18
#